data_AF-A0A6P0CJ89-F1
#
_entry.id   AF-A0A6P0CJ89-F1
#
_cell.length_a   1.000
_cell.length_b   1.000
_cell.length_c   1.000
_cell.angle_alpha   90.00
_cell.angle_beta   90.00
_cell.angle_gamma   90.00
#
_symmetry.space_group_name_H-M   'P 1'
#
loop_
_entity.id
_entity.type
_entity.pdbx_description
1 polymer ?
#
loop_
_entity_poly.entity_id
_entity_poly.type
_entity_poly.pdbx_seq_one_letter_code
_entity_poly.pdbx_strand_id
1 'polypeptide(L)'
;MSIITLLKDFFQDRERAPTDLELADLGMSRADYTRLITSKDGTRARMEVLAARFGVTPAMIDADFGLAMELAQTCGHCQNANACQNAIDLGVDFDTALCPNAGVYADMSPA
;
A
#
# COMPACT_ATOMS: atom_id res chain seq x y z
N MET A 1 -6.29 -9.44 6.88
CA MET A 1 -6.31 -7.99 7.18
C MET A 1 -4.87 -7.55 7.35
N SER A 2 -4.41 -6.59 6.54
CA SER A 2 -3.00 -6.18 6.45
C SER A 2 -2.57 -5.26 7.59
N ILE A 3 -1.29 -5.28 7.95
CA ILE A 3 -0.68 -4.30 8.85
C ILE A 3 -0.86 -2.84 8.40
N ILE A 4 -0.81 -2.57 7.08
CA ILE A 4 -0.95 -1.21 6.53
C ILE A 4 -2.39 -0.71 6.67
N THR A 5 -3.38 -1.58 6.40
CA THR A 5 -4.79 -1.26 6.61
C THR A 5 -5.06 -1.02 8.09
N LEU A 6 -4.56 -1.90 8.96
CA LEU A 6 -4.70 -1.75 10.41
C LEU A 6 -4.11 -0.43 10.92
N LEU A 7 -2.94 -0.03 10.43
CA LEU A 7 -2.33 1.24 10.81
C LEU A 7 -3.13 2.44 10.29
N LYS A 8 -3.55 2.42 9.02
CA LYS A 8 -4.35 3.52 8.46
C LYS A 8 -5.66 3.68 9.24
N ASP A 9 -6.38 2.60 9.47
CA ASP A 9 -7.65 2.59 10.22
C ASP A 9 -7.42 3.04 11.67
N PHE A 10 -6.39 2.50 12.34
CA PHE A 10 -6.01 2.89 13.70
C PHE A 10 -5.75 4.39 13.85
N PHE A 11 -5.19 5.05 12.82
CA PHE A 11 -4.98 6.49 12.86
C PHE A 11 -6.20 7.31 12.46
N GLN A 12 -7.03 6.80 11.56
CA GLN A 12 -8.25 7.49 11.12
C GLN A 12 -9.29 7.61 12.26
N ASP A 13 -9.33 6.63 13.16
CA ASP A 13 -10.28 6.60 14.28
C ASP A 13 -9.85 7.41 15.52
N ARG A 14 -8.71 8.11 15.49
CA ARG A 14 -8.21 8.87 16.64
C ARG A 14 -8.75 10.30 16.67
N GLU A 15 -9.16 10.75 17.85
CA GLU A 15 -9.58 12.14 18.12
C GLU A 15 -8.47 13.17 17.89
N ARG A 16 -7.21 12.73 17.91
CA ARG A 16 -6.03 13.57 17.63
C ARG A 16 -4.99 12.82 16.81
N ALA A 17 -4.20 13.57 16.06
CA ALA A 17 -3.00 13.04 15.43
C ALA A 17 -2.04 12.42 16.49
N PRO A 18 -1.33 11.32 16.16
CA PRO A 18 -0.34 10.72 17.04
C PRO A 18 0.84 11.69 17.27
N THR A 19 1.52 11.60 18.40
CA THR A 19 2.77 12.33 18.68
C THR A 19 3.95 11.68 17.95
N ASP A 20 5.09 12.37 17.86
CA ASP A 20 6.28 11.78 17.22
C ASP A 20 6.81 10.57 18.00
N LEU A 21 6.65 10.56 19.33
CA LEU A 21 7.01 9.42 20.17
C LEU A 21 6.11 8.21 19.88
N GLU A 22 4.78 8.42 19.80
CA GLU A 22 3.81 7.37 19.44
C GLU A 22 4.09 6.79 18.05
N LEU A 23 4.55 7.61 17.10
CA LEU A 23 4.95 7.15 15.77
C LEU A 23 6.28 6.38 15.80
N ALA A 24 7.25 6.85 16.58
CA ALA A 24 8.54 6.17 16.73
C ALA A 24 8.40 4.79 17.38
N ASP A 25 7.49 4.63 18.34
CA ASP A 25 7.14 3.33 18.94
C ASP A 25 6.59 2.33 17.90
N LEU A 26 5.99 2.85 16.82
CA LEU A 26 5.48 2.07 15.67
C LEU A 26 6.50 1.98 14.52
N GLY A 27 7.71 2.48 14.72
CA GLY A 27 8.76 2.49 13.68
C GLY A 27 8.46 3.42 12.50
N MET A 28 7.63 4.44 12.66
CA MET A 28 7.30 5.40 11.61
C MET A 28 7.81 6.81 11.93
N SER A 29 8.19 7.53 10.88
CA SER A 29 8.39 8.97 10.98
C SER A 29 7.07 9.74 10.82
N ARG A 30 7.08 11.02 11.20
CA ARG A 30 5.97 11.96 10.90
C ARG A 30 5.67 12.04 9.40
N ALA A 31 6.69 11.95 8.56
CA ALA A 31 6.55 11.96 7.12
C ALA A 31 5.83 10.70 6.61
N ASP A 32 6.19 9.52 7.12
CA ASP A 32 5.53 8.26 6.77
C ASP A 32 4.05 8.27 7.17
N TYR A 33 3.77 8.71 8.39
CA TYR A 33 2.40 8.91 8.86
C TYR A 33 1.60 9.80 7.91
N THR A 34 2.16 10.96 7.54
CA THR A 34 1.47 11.95 6.69
C THR A 34 1.18 11.37 5.30
N ARG A 35 2.13 10.66 4.70
CA ARG A 35 1.95 9.98 3.41
C ARG A 35 0.90 8.87 3.51
N LEU A 36 0.92 8.10 4.59
CA LEU A 36 -0.02 7.01 4.79
C LEU A 36 -1.47 7.54 4.88
N ILE A 37 -1.72 8.55 5.71
CA ILE A 37 -3.08 9.08 5.88
C ILE A 37 -3.61 9.83 4.65
N THR A 38 -2.72 10.38 3.82
CA THR A 38 -3.08 11.07 2.58
C THR A 38 -3.13 10.14 1.36
N SER A 39 -2.84 8.84 1.55
CA SER A 39 -2.90 7.85 0.49
C SER A 39 -4.33 7.64 0.01
N LYS A 40 -4.52 7.60 -1.31
CA LYS A 40 -5.83 7.36 -1.94
C LYS A 40 -6.50 6.11 -1.35
N ASP A 41 -7.81 6.14 -1.19
CA ASP A 41 -8.55 4.99 -0.69
C ASP A 41 -8.41 3.78 -1.62
N GLY A 42 -8.59 2.58 -1.07
CA GLY A 42 -8.36 1.33 -1.81
C GLY A 42 -6.89 1.00 -2.10
N THR A 43 -5.92 1.77 -1.57
CA THR A 43 -4.47 1.51 -1.80
C THR A 43 -4.08 0.07 -1.52
N ARG A 44 -4.45 -0.48 -0.36
CA ARG A 44 -4.12 -1.86 -0.03
C ARG A 44 -4.77 -2.87 -1.00
N ALA A 45 -6.06 -2.70 -1.30
CA ALA A 45 -6.76 -3.59 -2.23
C ALA A 45 -6.11 -3.58 -3.62
N ARG A 46 -5.73 -2.40 -4.14
CA ARG A 46 -4.99 -2.28 -5.40
C ARG A 46 -3.64 -3.00 -5.34
N MET A 47 -2.89 -2.83 -4.25
CA MET A 47 -1.61 -3.53 -4.08
C MET A 47 -1.80 -5.05 -4.16
N GLU A 48 -2.76 -5.61 -3.42
CA GLU A 48 -3.00 -7.06 -3.40
C GLU A 48 -3.43 -7.60 -4.77
N VAL A 49 -4.35 -6.91 -5.45
CA VAL A 49 -4.81 -7.34 -6.79
C VAL A 49 -3.68 -7.30 -7.82
N LEU A 50 -2.84 -6.25 -7.79
CA LEU A 50 -1.73 -6.13 -8.74
C LEU A 50 -0.59 -7.08 -8.42
N ALA A 51 -0.22 -7.22 -7.14
CA ALA A 51 0.83 -8.12 -6.69
C ALA A 51 0.50 -9.58 -7.03
N ALA A 52 -0.77 -9.98 -6.91
CA ALA A 52 -1.22 -11.33 -7.27
C ALA A 52 -0.92 -11.71 -8.73
N ARG A 53 -0.87 -10.73 -9.66
CA ARG A 53 -0.50 -10.97 -11.07
C ARG A 53 0.96 -11.40 -11.25
N PHE A 54 1.79 -11.13 -10.25
CA PHE A 54 3.19 -11.55 -10.18
C PHE A 54 3.39 -12.76 -9.25
N GLY A 55 2.31 -13.40 -8.78
CA GLY A 55 2.39 -14.49 -7.80
C GLY A 55 2.75 -14.04 -6.38
N VAL A 56 2.75 -12.73 -6.12
CA VAL A 56 3.06 -12.17 -4.79
C VAL A 56 1.80 -12.17 -3.93
N THR A 57 1.88 -12.83 -2.77
CA THR A 57 0.77 -12.92 -1.83
C THR A 57 0.76 -11.75 -0.83
N PRO A 58 -0.39 -11.44 -0.20
CA PRO A 58 -0.45 -10.44 0.87
C PRO A 58 0.54 -10.72 2.01
N ALA A 59 0.77 -11.99 2.34
CA ALA A 59 1.71 -12.40 3.39
C ALA A 59 3.17 -12.08 3.02
N MET A 60 3.53 -12.14 1.74
CA MET A 60 4.86 -11.75 1.27
C MET A 60 5.07 -10.25 1.37
N ILE A 61 4.03 -9.45 1.10
CA ILE A 61 4.08 -7.99 1.29
C ILE A 61 4.23 -7.68 2.78
N ASP A 62 3.43 -8.32 3.63
CA ASP A 62 3.41 -8.04 5.07
C ASP A 62 4.62 -8.62 5.83
N ALA A 63 5.45 -9.45 5.19
CA ALA A 63 6.66 -10.04 5.79
C ALA A 63 7.76 -9.00 6.06
N ASP A 64 7.79 -7.91 5.30
CA ASP A 64 8.70 -6.78 5.50
C ASP A 64 7.87 -5.49 5.61
N PHE A 65 7.83 -4.94 6.82
CA PHE A 65 7.06 -3.73 7.12
C PHE A 65 7.57 -2.50 6.34
N GLY A 66 8.90 -2.36 6.18
CA GLY A 66 9.49 -1.24 5.46
C GLY A 66 9.10 -1.28 3.99
N LEU A 67 9.22 -2.47 3.38
CA LEU A 67 8.80 -2.68 1.99
C LEU A 67 7.29 -2.48 1.81
N ALA A 68 6.47 -2.99 2.72
CA ALA A 68 5.02 -2.80 2.69
C ALA A 68 4.65 -1.30 2.70
N MET A 69 5.34 -0.51 3.52
CA MET A 69 5.18 0.94 3.58
C MET A 69 5.61 1.62 2.28
N GLU A 70 6.76 1.28 1.71
CA GLU A 70 7.22 1.85 0.43
C GLU A 70 6.26 1.56 -0.72
N LEU A 71 5.77 0.31 -0.81
CA LEU A 71 4.77 -0.10 -1.80
C LEU A 71 3.45 0.66 -1.61
N ALA A 72 3.01 0.84 -0.36
CA ALA A 72 1.79 1.59 -0.04
C ALA A 72 1.92 3.07 -0.37
N GLN A 73 3.04 3.71 -0.04
CA GLN A 73 3.30 5.11 -0.38
C GLN A 73 3.31 5.30 -1.90
N THR A 74 3.98 4.41 -2.63
CA THR A 74 4.07 4.48 -4.09
C THR A 74 2.70 4.25 -4.74
N CYS A 75 1.94 3.24 -4.31
CA CYS A 75 0.61 2.95 -4.84
C CYS A 75 -0.42 4.03 -4.47
N GLY A 76 -0.39 4.52 -3.23
CA GLY A 76 -1.32 5.50 -2.70
C GLY A 76 -1.20 6.88 -3.32
N HIS A 77 -0.08 7.17 -3.98
CA HIS A 77 0.19 8.45 -4.63
C HIS A 77 0.46 8.32 -6.15
N CYS A 78 0.29 7.13 -6.73
CA CYS A 78 0.52 6.96 -8.15
C CYS A 78 -0.55 7.71 -8.99
N GLN A 79 -0.11 8.20 -10.15
CA GLN A 79 -0.97 8.93 -11.08
C GLN A 79 -2.05 8.02 -11.68
N ASN A 80 -1.77 6.72 -11.80
CA ASN A 80 -2.68 5.74 -12.39
C ASN A 80 -3.68 5.14 -11.39
N ALA A 81 -3.68 5.56 -10.12
CA ALA A 81 -4.47 4.91 -9.07
C ALA A 81 -5.98 4.83 -9.39
N ASN A 82 -6.55 5.88 -9.99
CA ASN A 82 -7.97 5.90 -10.33
C ASN A 82 -8.27 4.96 -11.51
N ALA A 83 -7.43 4.96 -12.55
CA ALA A 83 -7.58 4.04 -13.67
C ALA A 83 -7.40 2.58 -13.22
N CYS A 84 -6.45 2.32 -12.33
CA CYS A 84 -6.24 1.01 -11.71
C CYS A 84 -7.44 0.58 -10.88
N GLN A 85 -8.00 1.47 -10.05
CA GLN A 85 -9.19 1.16 -9.26
C GLN A 85 -10.39 0.87 -10.17
N ASN A 86 -10.63 1.71 -11.18
CA ASN A 86 -11.72 1.52 -12.13
C ASN A 86 -11.61 0.18 -12.87
N ALA A 87 -10.39 -0.23 -13.26
CA ALA A 87 -10.18 -1.52 -13.92
C ALA A 87 -10.56 -2.69 -12.99
N ILE A 88 -10.18 -2.61 -11.71
CA ILE A 88 -10.54 -3.59 -10.68
C ILE A 88 -12.06 -3.64 -10.49
N ASP A 89 -12.70 -2.48 -10.32
CA ASP A 89 -14.15 -2.39 -10.05
C ASP A 89 -14.98 -2.90 -11.24
N LEU A 90 -14.50 -2.70 -12.48
CA LEU A 90 -15.13 -3.18 -13.70
C LEU A 90 -14.76 -4.64 -14.04
N GLY A 91 -13.84 -5.26 -13.31
CA GLY A 91 -13.35 -6.61 -13.59
C GLY A 91 -12.59 -6.74 -14.91
N VAL A 92 -11.96 -5.66 -15.39
CA VAL A 92 -11.16 -5.65 -16.62
C VAL A 92 -9.67 -5.60 -16.31
N ASP A 93 -8.86 -5.98 -17.28
CA ASP A 93 -7.41 -5.98 -17.10
C ASP A 93 -6.81 -4.58 -17.12
N PHE A 94 -6.10 -4.26 -16.04
CA PHE A 94 -5.19 -3.12 -15.98
C PHE A 94 -3.82 -3.51 -16.55
N ASP A 95 -3.24 -2.66 -17.39
CA ASP A 95 -1.87 -2.88 -17.87
C ASP A 95 -0.86 -2.72 -16.71
N THR A 96 -0.24 -3.82 -16.31
CA THR A 96 0.71 -3.85 -15.19
C THR A 96 1.97 -3.02 -15.48
N ALA A 97 2.31 -2.75 -16.74
CA ALA A 97 3.42 -1.87 -17.09
C ALA A 97 3.19 -0.42 -16.63
N LEU A 98 1.94 -0.02 -16.37
CA LEU A 98 1.57 1.28 -15.83
C LEU A 98 1.63 1.33 -14.29
N CYS A 99 1.87 0.20 -13.62
CA CYS A 99 1.99 0.14 -12.17
C CYS A 99 3.44 0.44 -11.75
N PRO A 100 3.71 1.50 -10.96
CA PRO A 100 5.08 1.80 -10.52
C PRO A 100 5.67 0.73 -9.58
N ASN A 101 4.84 -0.08 -8.93
CA ASN A 101 5.30 -1.19 -8.08
C ASN A 101 5.59 -2.48 -8.86
N ALA A 102 5.32 -2.53 -10.18
CA ALA A 102 5.41 -3.76 -10.96
C ALA A 102 6.80 -4.42 -10.89
N GLY A 103 7.87 -3.62 -10.98
CA GLY A 103 9.24 -4.13 -10.86
C GLY A 103 9.50 -4.79 -9.51
N VAL A 104 9.08 -4.13 -8.43
CA VAL A 104 9.23 -4.67 -7.07
C VAL A 104 8.45 -5.98 -6.90
N TYR A 105 7.22 -6.07 -7.41
CA TYR A 105 6.46 -7.33 -7.36
C TYR A 105 7.12 -8.45 -8.18
N ALA A 106 7.71 -8.13 -9.32
CA ALA A 106 8.45 -9.10 -10.12
C ALA A 106 9.69 -9.62 -9.36
N ASP A 107 10.42 -8.74 -8.68
CA ASP A 107 11.59 -9.09 -7.88
C ASP A 107 11.23 -9.94 -6.64
N MET A 108 10.02 -9.74 -6.09
CA MET A 108 9.48 -10.55 -4.99
C MET A 108 8.95 -11.92 -5.42
N SER A 109 8.71 -12.12 -6.72
CA SER A 109 8.05 -13.32 -7.23
C SER A 109 8.89 -14.58 -6.94
N PRO A 110 8.31 -15.66 -6.41
CA PRO A 110 9.02 -16.92 -6.30
C PRO A 110 9.33 -17.44 -7.72
N ALA A 111 10.59 -17.82 -7.94
CA ALA A 111 11.06 -18.38 -9.21
C ALA A 111 10.36 -19.70 -9.59
#